data_AF-A0A1C2AXY7-F1
#
_entry.id   AF-A0A1C2AXY7-F1
#
_cell.length_a   1.000
_cell.length_b   1.000
_cell.length_c   1.000
_cell.angle_alpha   90.00
_cell.angle_beta   90.00
_cell.angle_gamma   90.00
#
_symmetry.space_group_name_H-M   'P 1'
#
loop_
_entity.id
_entity.type
_entity.pdbx_description
1 polymer ?
#
loop_
_entity_poly.entity_id
_entity_poly.type
_entity_poly.pdbx_seq_one_letter_code
_entity_poly.pdbx_strand_id
1 'polypeptide(L)'
;MKIIITVSPGNSGGGAIHDYLLSRNDFISPFQGEEFRLITDPYGINNLYENLYKNFSLNNSSEAFYQFEKYCYNLKNLKSNKTNKLIYGRNFYNLSIK
;
A
#
# COMPACT_ATOMS: atom_id res chain seq x y z
N MET A 1 6.93 8.75 20.78
CA MET A 1 7.00 8.42 19.34
C MET A 1 5.92 9.24 18.63
N LYS A 2 6.26 9.99 17.57
CA LYS A 2 5.28 10.74 16.77
C LYS A 2 5.16 10.05 15.41
N ILE A 3 3.94 9.87 14.92
CA ILE A 3 3.65 9.29 13.61
C ILE A 3 3.23 10.43 12.69
N ILE A 4 3.85 10.51 11.51
CA ILE A 4 3.46 11.46 10.46
C ILE A 4 2.91 10.65 9.30
N ILE A 5 1.73 11.03 8.82
CA ILE A 5 1.10 10.44 7.65
C ILE A 5 1.03 11.52 6.58
N THR A 6 1.70 11.30 5.47
CA THR A 6 1.61 12.15 4.27
C THR A 6 0.58 11.55 3.33
N VAL A 7 -0.51 12.28 3.08
CA VAL A 7 -1.55 11.89 2.12
C VAL A 7 -1.63 12.98 1.06
N SER A 8 -1.58 12.57 -0.21
CA SER A 8 -1.61 13.51 -1.31
C SER A 8 -2.14 12.83 -2.57
N PRO A 9 -2.92 13.51 -3.42
CA PRO A 9 -3.24 12.99 -4.75
C PRO A 9 -1.98 12.92 -5.63
N GLY A 10 -2.01 12.11 -6.70
CA GLY A 10 -0.89 12.04 -7.64
C GLY A 10 -0.50 13.42 -8.19
N ASN A 11 0.80 13.64 -8.43
CA ASN A 11 1.37 14.90 -8.96
C ASN A 11 1.10 16.17 -8.13
N SER A 12 0.73 16.06 -6.85
CA SER A 12 0.48 17.21 -5.97
C SER A 12 1.67 17.67 -5.12
N GLY A 13 2.83 17.02 -5.28
CA GLY A 13 4.05 17.34 -4.52
C GLY A 13 4.20 16.61 -3.19
N GLY A 14 3.27 15.73 -2.79
CA GLY A 14 3.42 14.94 -1.56
C GLY A 14 4.66 14.03 -1.54
N GLY A 15 5.10 13.56 -2.71
CA GLY A 15 6.38 12.83 -2.85
C GLY A 15 7.59 13.64 -2.40
N ALA A 16 7.59 14.96 -2.63
CA ALA A 16 8.68 15.84 -2.16
C ALA A 16 8.71 15.97 -0.63
N ILE A 17 7.54 15.95 0.03
CA ILE A 17 7.46 15.93 1.50
C ILE A 17 7.99 14.61 2.03
N HIS A 18 7.61 13.49 1.41
CA HIS A 18 8.11 12.16 1.74
C HIS A 18 9.65 12.09 1.61
N ASP A 19 10.20 12.54 0.49
CA ASP A 19 11.65 12.58 0.25
C ASP A 19 12.38 13.46 1.25
N TYR A 20 11.82 14.63 1.58
CA TYR A 20 12.37 15.50 2.62
C TYR A 20 12.40 14.80 3.99
N LEU A 21 11.29 14.16 4.40
CA LEU A 21 11.24 13.42 5.66
C LEU A 21 12.24 12.27 5.69
N LEU A 22 12.41 11.53 4.58
CA LEU A 22 13.39 10.44 4.47
C LEU A 22 14.84 10.90 4.57
N SER A 23 15.15 12.13 4.15
CA SER A 23 16.50 12.68 4.23
C SER A 23 16.95 13.03 5.65
N ARG A 24 16.02 13.12 6.60
CA ARG A 24 16.31 13.53 7.97
C ARG A 24 16.75 12.34 8.83
N ASN A 25 17.77 12.57 9.65
CA ASN A 25 18.33 11.57 10.55
C ASN A 25 17.42 11.21 11.75
N ASP A 26 16.45 12.07 12.06
CA ASP A 26 15.46 11.86 13.12
C ASP A 26 14.18 11.17 12.63
N PHE A 27 14.16 10.72 11.37
CA PHE A 27 13.03 10.05 10.75
C PHE A 27 13.34 8.60 10.36
N ILE A 28 12.35 7.73 10.51
CA ILE A 28 12.43 6.32 10.12
C ILE A 28 11.21 6.00 9.28
N SER A 29 11.43 5.45 8.08
CA SER A 29 10.35 4.91 7.26
C SER A 29 10.11 3.43 7.55
N PRO A 30 8.88 3.03 7.90
CA PRO A 30 8.56 1.63 8.13
C PRO A 30 8.58 0.80 6.83
N PHE A 31 8.47 1.44 5.67
CA PHE A 31 8.31 0.79 4.36
C PHE A 31 9.59 0.87 3.50
N GLN A 32 10.76 0.87 4.14
CA GLN A 32 12.05 0.89 3.45
C GLN A 32 12.25 2.12 2.54
N GLY A 33 11.60 3.24 2.86
CA GLY A 33 11.64 4.46 2.05
C GLY A 33 10.68 4.45 0.85
N GLU A 34 9.86 3.42 0.69
CA GLU A 34 8.82 3.33 -0.34
C GLU A 34 7.49 3.91 0.18
N GLU A 35 6.61 4.28 -0.75
CA GLU A 35 5.26 4.73 -0.43
C GLU A 35 4.36 3.57 -0.01
N PHE A 36 3.37 3.85 0.83
CA PHE A 36 2.32 2.87 1.18
C PHE A 36 1.23 2.86 0.10
N ARG A 37 1.17 1.79 -0.67
CA ARG A 37 0.40 1.74 -1.93
C ARG A 37 -0.87 0.89 -1.91
N LEU A 38 -1.05 0.06 -0.88
CA LEU A 38 -2.16 -0.91 -0.73
C LEU A 38 -3.56 -0.33 -0.97
N ILE A 39 -3.77 0.95 -0.65
CA ILE A 39 -5.09 1.60 -0.77
C ILE A 39 -5.41 1.96 -2.22
N THR A 40 -4.46 2.61 -2.91
CA THR A 40 -4.71 3.33 -4.15
C THR A 40 -4.18 2.62 -5.40
N ASP A 41 -3.35 1.59 -5.25
CA ASP A 41 -2.87 0.81 -6.39
C ASP A 41 -4.03 0.15 -7.16
N PRO A 42 -3.82 -0.16 -8.45
CA PRO A 42 -4.71 -1.05 -9.18
C PRO A 42 -4.91 -2.36 -8.41
N TYR A 43 -6.17 -2.77 -8.23
CA TYR A 43 -6.57 -3.93 -7.41
C TYR A 43 -6.27 -3.80 -5.91
N GLY A 44 -5.99 -2.59 -5.41
CA GLY A 44 -5.91 -2.28 -3.99
C GLY A 44 -7.29 -2.14 -3.33
N ILE A 45 -7.31 -1.65 -2.09
CA ILE A 45 -8.54 -1.56 -1.26
C ILE A 45 -9.62 -0.73 -1.94
N ASN A 46 -9.27 0.37 -2.62
CA ASN A 46 -10.26 1.19 -3.32
C ASN A 46 -10.96 0.41 -4.44
N ASN A 47 -10.23 -0.39 -5.22
CA ASN A 47 -10.84 -1.20 -6.28
C ASN A 47 -11.78 -2.27 -5.69
N LEU A 48 -11.39 -2.90 -4.57
CA LEU A 48 -12.24 -3.84 -3.85
C LEU A 48 -13.53 -3.16 -3.38
N TYR A 49 -13.42 -2.00 -2.71
CA TYR A 49 -14.58 -1.25 -2.24
C TYR A 49 -15.53 -0.87 -3.39
N GLU A 50 -15.02 -0.33 -4.49
CA GLU A 50 -15.83 0.07 -5.64
C GLU A 50 -16.60 -1.12 -6.23
N ASN A 51 -15.98 -2.29 -6.38
CA ASN A 51 -16.61 -3.47 -6.98
C ASN A 51 -17.50 -4.28 -6.01
N LEU A 52 -17.38 -4.05 -4.70
CA LEU A 52 -18.26 -4.67 -3.70
C LEU A 52 -19.47 -3.80 -3.36
N TYR A 53 -19.33 -2.47 -3.41
CA TYR A 53 -20.36 -1.57 -2.88
C TYR A 53 -20.95 -0.59 -3.90
N LYS A 54 -20.18 -0.12 -4.89
CA LYS A 54 -20.66 0.87 -5.86
C LYS A 54 -21.09 0.27 -7.19
N ASN A 55 -20.29 -0.66 -7.71
CA ASN A 55 -20.46 -1.32 -9.02
C ASN A 55 -20.74 -2.82 -8.84
N PHE A 56 -21.53 -3.15 -7.82
CA PHE A 56 -21.78 -4.52 -7.41
C PHE A 56 -22.40 -5.33 -8.55
N SER A 57 -21.75 -6.44 -8.87
CA SER A 57 -22.34 -7.58 -9.55
C SER A 57 -21.62 -8.83 -9.06
N LEU A 58 -22.28 -9.98 -9.08
CA LEU A 58 -21.66 -11.24 -8.63
C LEU A 58 -20.29 -11.47 -9.30
N ASN A 59 -20.22 -11.23 -10.62
CA ASN A 59 -19.01 -11.41 -11.40
C ASN A 59 -17.94 -10.36 -11.06
N ASN A 60 -18.29 -9.08 -10.96
CA ASN A 60 -17.32 -8.03 -10.62
C ASN A 60 -16.75 -8.21 -9.22
N SER A 61 -17.61 -8.53 -8.25
CA SER A 61 -17.21 -8.73 -6.87
C SER A 61 -16.30 -9.96 -6.73
N SER A 62 -16.64 -11.07 -7.40
CA SER A 62 -15.80 -12.27 -7.43
C SER A 62 -14.43 -11.99 -8.06
N GLU A 63 -14.40 -11.30 -9.20
CA GLU A 63 -13.15 -10.92 -9.88
C GLU A 63 -12.31 -9.96 -9.02
N ALA A 64 -12.92 -8.95 -8.40
CA ALA A 64 -12.22 -8.01 -7.55
C ALA A 64 -11.59 -8.68 -6.32
N PHE A 65 -12.30 -9.64 -5.70
CA PHE A 65 -11.73 -10.45 -4.62
C PHE A 65 -10.52 -11.26 -5.09
N TYR A 66 -10.66 -11.96 -6.22
CA TYR A 66 -9.57 -12.76 -6.81
C TYR A 66 -8.33 -11.90 -7.11
N GLN A 67 -8.52 -10.74 -7.73
CA GLN A 67 -7.42 -9.83 -8.05
C GLN A 67 -6.80 -9.21 -6.80
N PHE A 68 -7.59 -8.86 -5.80
CA PHE A 68 -7.08 -8.33 -4.53
C PHE A 68 -6.22 -9.37 -3.78
N GLU A 69 -6.65 -10.63 -3.75
CA GLU A 69 -5.86 -11.72 -3.15
C GLU A 69 -4.52 -11.90 -3.87
N LYS A 70 -4.54 -11.94 -5.21
CA LYS A 70 -3.34 -12.01 -6.04
C LYS A 70 -2.43 -10.81 -5.84
N TYR A 71 -3.00 -9.61 -5.73
CA TYR A 71 -2.27 -8.38 -5.44
C TYR A 71 -1.57 -8.45 -4.07
N CYS A 72 -2.26 -8.89 -3.02
CA CYS A 72 -1.69 -9.09 -1.69
C CYS A 72 -0.55 -10.13 -1.71
N TYR A 73 -0.69 -11.20 -2.50
CA TYR A 73 0.34 -12.22 -2.63
C TYR A 73 1.63 -11.67 -3.25
N ASN A 74 1.48 -10.82 -4.28
CA ASN A 74 2.60 -10.14 -4.91
C ASN A 74 3.25 -9.11 -3.96
N LEU A 75 2.43 -8.34 -3.24
CA LEU A 75 2.90 -7.34 -2.26
C LEU A 75 3.76 -7.95 -1.16
N LYS A 76 3.42 -9.15 -0.68
CA LYS A 76 4.22 -9.87 0.34
C LYS A 76 5.68 -10.04 -0.07
N ASN A 77 5.92 -10.28 -1.36
CA ASN A 77 7.26 -10.55 -1.89
C ASN A 77 7.92 -9.30 -2.47
N LEU A 78 7.23 -8.15 -2.44
CA LEU A 78 7.73 -6.90 -3.00
C LEU A 78 8.90 -6.39 -2.17
N LYS A 79 10.04 -6.20 -2.85
CA LYS A 79 11.26 -5.65 -2.27
C LYS A 79 11.46 -4.22 -2.75
N SER A 80 11.98 -3.38 -1.86
CA SER A 80 12.46 -2.06 -2.26
C SER A 80 13.69 -2.21 -3.13
N ASN A 81 13.74 -1.47 -4.24
CA ASN A 81 14.91 -1.42 -5.11
C ASN A 81 16.12 -0.76 -4.42
N LYS A 82 15.87 0.13 -3.45
CA LYS A 82 16.91 0.87 -2.72
C LYS A 82 17.61 0.00 -1.68
N THR A 83 16.87 -0.87 -1.00
CA THR A 83 17.38 -1.63 0.16
C THR A 83 17.41 -3.14 -0.03
N ASN A 84 16.77 -3.66 -1.09
CA ASN A 84 16.55 -5.09 -1.35
C ASN A 84 15.81 -5.84 -0.21
N LYS A 85 15.16 -5.10 0.69
CA LYS A 85 14.36 -5.63 1.81
C LYS A 85 12.87 -5.62 1.46
N LEU A 86 12.10 -6.50 2.09
CA LEU A 86 10.65 -6.54 1.95
C LEU A 86 10.02 -5.22 2.42
N ILE A 87 9.16 -4.62 1.60
CA ILE A 87 8.51 -3.33 1.91
C ILE A 87 7.55 -3.48 3.08
N TYR A 88 6.67 -4.49 3.04
CA TYR A 88 5.62 -4.70 4.03
C TYR A 88 6.01 -5.70 5.14
N GLY A 89 7.25 -6.18 5.11
CA GLY A 89 7.77 -7.16 6.07
C GLY A 89 7.14 -8.55 5.94
N ARG A 90 7.61 -9.49 6.77
CA ARG A 90 7.17 -10.91 6.74
C ARG A 90 5.77 -11.12 7.32
N ASN A 91 5.30 -10.19 8.14
CA ASN A 91 4.04 -10.29 8.89
C ASN A 91 2.86 -9.59 8.21
N PHE A 92 2.98 -9.21 6.94
CA PHE A 92 1.93 -8.51 6.20
C PHE A 92 0.55 -9.20 6.30
N TYR A 93 0.50 -10.53 6.23
CA TYR A 93 -0.76 -11.30 6.35
C TYR A 93 -1.27 -11.49 7.79
N ASN A 94 -0.46 -11.20 8.81
CA ASN A 94 -0.93 -11.21 10.20
C ASN A 94 -1.80 -10.00 10.54
N LEU A 95 -2.13 -9.15 9.55
CA LEU A 95 -3.16 -8.12 9.65
C LEU A 95 -4.58 -8.68 9.56
N SER A 96 -4.73 -9.97 9.25
CA SER A 96 -5.99 -10.71 9.38
C SER A 96 -6.44 -10.64 10.84
N ILE A 97 -7.41 -9.78 11.12
CA ILE A 97 -8.09 -9.67 12.41
C ILE A 97 -8.61 -11.07 12.74
N LYS A 98 -8.07 -11.68 13.79
CA LYS A 98 -8.68 -12.86 14.43
C LYS A 98 -9.97 -12.48 15.11
#